data_AF-A0A660SGU5-F1
#
_entry.id   AF-A0A660SGU5-F1
#
_cell.length_a   1.000
_cell.length_b   1.000
_cell.length_c   1.000
_cell.angle_alpha   90.00
_cell.angle_beta   90.00
_cell.angle_gamma   90.00
#
_symmetry.space_group_name_H-M   'P 1'
#
loop_
_entity.id
_entity.type
_entity.pdbx_description
1 polymer ?
#
loop_
_entity_poly.entity_id
_entity_poly.type
_entity_poly.pdbx_seq_one_letter_code
_entity_poly.pdbx_strand_id
1 'polypeptide(L)'
;MADDLKKLESLERKRKDLLKKLEMIEEKKSTVAEEVYEKVKKDYENRLDKVVAEMKTLEGAIRTEIERLSGEMEKVEAKLKEYKLQDEEIDLRYSLGEYEDEEYKKLKRGVKKGSSEEKARYREIVDRINWLKGLIGEEEIEAVAEEEAVEVAEAVAEPVEEKAEESTEVEKEAEILLEEILKATDEKKEEEEAEVEEEKKEAEKVQCPKCGFMNEPDSWYCEKCGAEILGTPEEEK
;
A
#
# COMPACT_ATOMS: atom_id res chain seq x y z
N MET A 1 20.11 19.47 0.55
CA MET A 1 18.93 19.13 -0.29
C MET A 1 18.18 20.35 -0.79
N ALA A 2 17.47 21.12 0.05
CA ALA A 2 16.71 22.29 -0.41
C ALA A 2 17.58 23.39 -1.07
N ASP A 3 18.86 23.47 -0.71
CA ASP A 3 19.83 24.37 -1.34
C ASP A 3 20.44 23.81 -2.63
N ASP A 4 20.36 22.49 -2.87
CA ASP A 4 20.81 21.85 -4.10
C ASP A 4 19.83 22.12 -5.25
N LEU A 5 18.53 22.21 -4.96
CA LEU A 5 17.51 22.76 -5.89
C LEU A 5 17.90 24.18 -6.33
N LYS A 6 18.07 25.11 -5.38
CA LYS A 6 18.47 26.50 -5.67
C LYS A 6 19.81 26.57 -6.43
N LYS A 7 20.74 25.65 -6.13
CA LYS A 7 22.04 25.55 -6.82
C LYS A 7 21.85 25.11 -8.27
N LEU A 8 21.06 24.06 -8.51
CA LEU A 8 20.76 23.50 -9.83
C LEU A 8 19.99 24.51 -10.70
N GLU A 9 18.98 25.20 -10.15
CA GLU A 9 18.33 26.36 -10.77
C GLU A 9 19.33 27.46 -11.16
N SER A 10 20.26 27.80 -10.25
CA SER A 10 21.29 28.82 -10.51
C SER A 10 22.25 28.41 -11.62
N LEU A 11 22.55 27.12 -11.75
CA LEU A 11 23.43 26.56 -12.78
C LEU A 11 22.73 26.51 -14.12
N GLU A 12 21.46 26.08 -14.17
CA GLU A 12 20.65 26.11 -15.38
C GLU A 12 20.44 27.54 -15.91
N ARG A 13 20.28 28.53 -15.01
CA ARG A 13 20.27 29.95 -15.40
C ARG A 13 21.61 30.40 -15.97
N LYS A 14 22.74 30.06 -15.33
CA LYS A 14 24.09 30.36 -15.86
C LYS A 14 24.31 29.70 -17.22
N ARG A 15 23.87 28.45 -17.42
CA ARG A 15 23.93 27.69 -18.67
C ARG A 15 23.19 28.41 -19.79
N LYS A 16 21.93 28.83 -19.55
CA LYS A 16 21.14 29.66 -20.48
C LYS A 16 21.82 31.00 -20.80
N ASP A 17 22.34 31.70 -19.80
CA ASP A 17 23.07 32.97 -19.98
C ASP A 17 24.40 32.83 -20.73
N LEU A 18 25.06 31.66 -20.68
CA LEU A 18 26.29 31.35 -21.41
C LEU A 18 26.00 30.94 -22.86
N LEU A 19 24.98 30.10 -23.09
CA LEU A 19 24.53 29.71 -24.44
C LEU A 19 24.14 30.94 -25.27
N LYS A 20 23.35 31.87 -24.69
CA LYS A 20 22.98 33.12 -25.37
C LYS A 20 24.19 34.02 -25.69
N LYS A 21 25.25 33.98 -24.90
CA LYS A 21 26.48 34.73 -25.20
C LYS A 21 27.27 34.09 -26.34
N LEU A 22 27.30 32.76 -26.42
CA LEU A 22 27.92 32.03 -27.53
C LEU A 22 27.19 32.29 -28.86
N GLU A 23 25.85 32.29 -28.84
CA GLU A 23 25.00 32.73 -29.96
C GLU A 23 25.38 34.14 -30.45
N MET A 24 25.40 35.12 -29.55
CA MET A 24 25.82 36.51 -29.84
C MET A 24 27.29 36.68 -30.25
N ILE A 25 28.14 35.67 -30.05
CA ILE A 25 29.54 35.64 -30.53
C ILE A 25 29.60 35.08 -31.95
N GLU A 26 28.82 34.05 -32.27
CA GLU A 26 28.74 33.48 -33.63
C GLU A 26 28.13 34.48 -34.62
N GLU A 27 27.07 35.20 -34.22
CA GLU A 27 26.49 36.31 -35.00
C GLU A 27 27.53 37.37 -35.42
N LYS A 28 28.55 37.59 -34.57
CA LYS A 28 29.54 38.67 -34.71
C LYS A 28 30.84 38.22 -35.34
N LYS A 29 30.97 36.94 -35.70
CA LYS A 29 32.19 36.33 -36.25
C LYS A 29 32.81 37.09 -37.42
N SER A 30 31.99 37.63 -38.32
CA SER A 30 32.42 38.43 -39.49
C SER A 30 32.79 39.90 -39.16
N THR A 31 32.60 40.35 -37.92
CA THR A 31 32.81 41.75 -37.48
C THR A 31 34.10 41.96 -36.68
N VAL A 32 34.85 40.89 -36.41
CA VAL A 32 36.08 40.87 -35.61
C VAL A 32 37.16 40.02 -36.30
N ALA A 33 38.41 40.13 -35.85
CA ALA A 33 39.47 39.23 -36.29
C ALA A 33 39.23 37.80 -35.78
N GLU A 34 39.63 36.80 -36.56
CA GLU A 34 39.33 35.39 -36.32
C GLU A 34 39.94 34.91 -34.99
N GLU A 35 41.19 35.28 -34.69
CA GLU A 35 41.88 34.91 -33.45
C GLU A 35 41.24 35.54 -32.20
N VAL A 36 40.52 36.67 -32.37
CA VAL A 36 39.76 37.32 -31.30
C VAL A 36 38.43 36.61 -31.08
N TYR A 37 37.72 36.26 -32.16
CA TYR A 37 36.50 35.46 -32.10
C TYR A 37 36.77 34.10 -31.44
N GLU A 38 37.77 33.35 -31.91
CA GLU A 38 38.12 32.02 -31.37
C GLU A 38 38.47 32.09 -29.89
N LYS A 39 39.33 33.04 -29.50
CA LYS A 39 39.76 33.19 -28.11
C LYS A 39 38.61 33.54 -27.17
N VAL A 40 37.68 34.40 -27.59
CA VAL A 40 36.52 34.78 -26.78
C VAL A 40 35.50 33.65 -26.73
N LYS A 41 35.18 33.02 -27.87
CA LYS A 41 34.30 31.85 -27.94
C LYS A 41 34.79 30.74 -27.00
N LYS A 42 36.08 30.40 -27.06
CA LYS A 42 36.71 29.36 -26.24
C LYS A 42 36.66 29.65 -24.74
N ASP A 43 36.74 30.90 -24.29
CA ASP A 43 36.51 31.25 -22.87
C ASP A 43 35.08 30.95 -22.43
N TYR A 44 34.09 31.29 -23.25
CA TYR A 44 32.68 31.02 -22.96
C TYR A 44 32.31 29.52 -23.04
N GLU A 45 32.92 28.76 -23.96
CA GLU A 45 32.82 27.30 -24.03
C GLU A 45 33.39 26.66 -22.75
N ASN A 46 34.63 27.00 -22.37
CA ASN A 46 35.26 26.51 -21.12
C ASN A 46 34.49 26.90 -19.84
N ARG A 47 33.67 27.96 -19.90
CA ARG A 47 32.76 28.36 -18.81
C ARG A 47 31.47 27.54 -18.81
N LEU A 48 30.92 27.25 -19.99
CA LEU A 48 29.74 26.40 -20.16
C LEU A 48 30.04 24.96 -19.72
N ASP A 49 31.18 24.40 -20.12
CA ASP A 49 31.62 23.05 -19.76
C ASP A 49 31.70 22.85 -18.24
N LYS A 50 32.20 23.86 -17.51
CA LYS A 50 32.27 23.85 -16.04
C LYS A 50 30.89 23.84 -15.39
N VAL A 51 29.97 24.69 -15.88
CA VAL A 51 28.59 24.71 -15.38
C VAL A 51 27.89 23.38 -15.65
N VAL A 52 28.07 22.79 -16.84
CA VAL A 52 27.50 21.48 -17.19
C VAL A 52 28.11 20.34 -16.36
N ALA A 53 29.42 20.39 -16.04
CA ALA A 53 30.07 19.43 -15.16
C ALA A 53 29.59 19.53 -13.70
N GLU A 54 29.39 20.75 -13.19
CA GLU A 54 28.79 20.99 -11.88
C GLU A 54 27.34 20.46 -11.81
N MET A 55 26.53 20.68 -12.85
CA MET A 55 25.16 20.13 -12.93
C MET A 55 25.17 18.61 -12.91
N LYS A 56 25.93 17.96 -13.79
CA LYS A 56 26.03 16.49 -13.85
C LYS A 56 26.48 15.85 -12.54
N THR A 57 27.33 16.54 -11.77
CA THR A 57 27.80 16.07 -10.46
C THR A 57 26.68 16.15 -9.40
N LEU A 58 25.84 17.19 -9.44
CA LEU A 58 24.65 17.29 -8.58
C LEU A 58 23.59 16.25 -8.98
N GLU A 59 23.27 16.13 -10.27
CA GLU A 59 22.32 15.13 -10.76
C GLU A 59 22.77 13.70 -10.40
N GLY A 60 24.06 13.38 -10.53
CA GLY A 60 24.63 12.09 -10.12
C GLY A 60 24.46 11.83 -8.62
N ALA A 61 24.74 12.82 -7.77
CA ALA A 61 24.52 12.71 -6.33
C ALA A 61 23.04 12.54 -5.96
N ILE A 62 22.13 13.16 -6.72
CA ILE A 62 20.68 13.00 -6.55
C ILE A 62 20.24 11.59 -6.95
N ARG A 63 20.73 11.04 -8.07
CA ARG A 63 20.45 9.65 -8.48
C ARG A 63 20.95 8.63 -7.46
N THR A 64 22.16 8.79 -6.91
CA THR A 64 22.66 7.91 -5.84
C THR A 64 21.84 8.02 -4.53
N GLU A 65 21.29 9.19 -4.21
CA GLU A 65 20.37 9.34 -3.07
C GLU A 65 19.00 8.70 -3.35
N ILE A 66 18.50 8.74 -4.59
CA ILE A 66 17.31 7.98 -5.02
C ILE A 66 17.57 6.47 -4.89
N GLU A 67 18.69 5.96 -5.41
CA GLU A 67 19.08 4.55 -5.28
C GLU A 67 19.16 4.10 -3.80
N ARG A 68 19.74 4.94 -2.93
CA ARG A 68 19.81 4.68 -1.48
C ARG A 68 18.42 4.60 -0.85
N LEU A 69 17.51 5.51 -1.22
CA LEU A 69 16.15 5.55 -0.70
C LEU A 69 15.30 4.38 -1.21
N SER A 70 15.41 4.00 -2.48
CA SER A 70 14.76 2.80 -3.02
C SER A 70 15.24 1.54 -2.29
N GLY A 71 16.54 1.43 -2.05
CA GLY A 71 17.11 0.35 -1.22
C GLY A 71 16.72 0.43 0.26
N GLU A 72 16.10 1.51 0.75
CA GLU A 72 15.46 1.56 2.08
C GLU A 72 13.95 1.25 2.01
N MET A 73 13.30 1.58 0.89
CA MET A 73 11.91 1.22 0.57
C MET A 73 11.72 -0.30 0.56
N GLU A 74 12.57 -1.05 -0.16
CA GLU A 74 12.58 -2.52 -0.17
C GLU A 74 12.67 -3.14 1.24
N LYS A 75 13.45 -2.50 2.13
CA LYS A 75 13.61 -2.95 3.53
C LYS A 75 12.37 -2.65 4.38
N VAL A 76 11.61 -1.61 4.04
CA VAL A 76 10.31 -1.30 4.66
C VAL A 76 9.26 -2.30 4.19
N GLU A 77 9.19 -2.58 2.89
CA GLU A 77 8.28 -3.58 2.31
C GLU A 77 8.51 -4.98 2.90
N ALA A 78 9.77 -5.40 3.02
CA ALA A 78 10.14 -6.65 3.67
C ALA A 78 9.63 -6.75 5.12
N LYS A 79 9.75 -5.67 5.91
CA LYS A 79 9.19 -5.59 7.27
C LYS A 79 7.66 -5.57 7.29
N LEU A 80 7.00 -4.91 6.33
CA LEU A 80 5.54 -4.91 6.25
C LEU A 80 5.01 -6.31 5.92
N LYS A 81 5.74 -7.09 5.12
CA LYS A 81 5.47 -8.51 4.91
C LYS A 81 5.74 -9.34 6.18
N GLU A 82 6.82 -9.08 6.90
CA GLU A 82 7.11 -9.72 8.19
C GLU A 82 5.98 -9.46 9.20
N TYR A 83 5.52 -8.21 9.35
CA TYR A 83 4.39 -7.87 10.21
C TYR A 83 3.09 -8.55 9.77
N LYS A 84 2.82 -8.72 8.47
CA LYS A 84 1.65 -9.48 8.01
C LYS A 84 1.73 -10.95 8.45
N LEU A 85 2.89 -11.61 8.25
CA LEU A 85 3.09 -13.00 8.67
C LEU A 85 3.02 -13.16 10.20
N GLN A 86 3.51 -12.19 10.97
CA GLN A 86 3.35 -12.16 12.43
C GLN A 86 1.87 -12.01 12.84
N ASP A 87 1.09 -11.17 12.14
CA ASP A 87 -0.33 -10.96 12.43
C ASP A 87 -1.15 -12.25 12.20
N GLU A 88 -0.82 -12.99 11.13
CA GLU A 88 -1.37 -14.31 10.77
C GLU A 88 -0.93 -15.42 11.75
N GLU A 89 0.34 -15.44 12.18
CA GLU A 89 0.85 -16.40 13.16
C GLU A 89 0.18 -16.22 14.55
N ILE A 90 -0.03 -14.97 14.98
CA ILE A 90 -0.71 -14.67 16.25
C ILE A 90 -2.16 -15.16 16.24
N ASP A 91 -2.88 -15.00 15.12
CA ASP A 91 -4.26 -15.48 14.97
C ASP A 91 -4.33 -17.01 15.02
N LEU A 92 -3.42 -17.69 14.31
CA LEU A 92 -3.34 -19.15 14.33
C LEU A 92 -3.05 -19.68 15.74
N ARG A 93 -2.03 -19.14 16.43
CA ARG A 93 -1.68 -19.56 17.81
C ARG A 93 -2.79 -19.29 18.82
N TYR A 94 -3.52 -18.18 18.68
CA TYR A 94 -4.70 -17.90 19.49
C TYR A 94 -5.83 -18.91 19.23
N SER A 95 -6.09 -19.29 17.98
CA SER A 95 -7.08 -20.33 17.64
C SER A 95 -6.72 -21.72 18.20
N LEU A 96 -5.43 -22.00 18.42
CA LEU A 96 -4.92 -23.21 19.07
C LEU A 96 -4.94 -23.13 20.61
N GLY A 97 -5.33 -22.00 21.19
CA GLY A 97 -5.36 -21.77 22.64
C GLY A 97 -4.00 -21.52 23.28
N GLU A 98 -2.97 -21.11 22.52
CA GLU A 98 -1.65 -20.78 23.09
C GLU A 98 -1.65 -19.45 23.88
N TYR A 99 -2.64 -18.58 23.66
CA TYR A 99 -2.72 -17.24 24.25
C TYR A 99 -4.05 -16.99 24.95
N GLU A 100 -4.01 -16.33 26.10
CA GLU A 100 -5.19 -15.70 26.69
C GLU A 100 -5.56 -14.41 25.93
N ASP A 101 -6.85 -14.08 25.93
CA ASP A 101 -7.47 -12.85 25.41
C ASP A 101 -6.60 -11.58 25.47
N GLU A 102 -6.08 -11.25 26.66
CA GLU A 102 -5.33 -10.00 26.88
C GLU A 102 -3.89 -10.06 26.36
N GLU A 103 -3.29 -11.26 26.25
CA GLU A 103 -2.02 -11.44 25.57
C GLU A 103 -2.21 -11.31 24.05
N TYR A 104 -3.21 -11.99 23.48
CA TYR A 104 -3.58 -11.86 22.07
C TYR A 104 -3.86 -10.40 21.67
N LYS A 105 -4.74 -9.69 22.40
CA LYS A 105 -5.05 -8.27 22.17
C LYS A 105 -3.82 -7.37 22.26
N LYS A 106 -2.84 -7.70 23.11
CA LYS A 106 -1.58 -6.97 23.28
C LYS A 106 -0.61 -7.24 22.13
N LEU A 107 -0.50 -8.50 21.67
CA LEU A 107 0.33 -8.90 20.53
C LEU A 107 -0.16 -8.27 19.22
N LYS A 108 -1.45 -8.42 18.87
CA LYS A 108 -2.06 -7.78 17.68
C LYS A 108 -1.91 -6.25 17.72
N ARG A 109 -2.04 -5.62 18.89
CA ARG A 109 -1.82 -4.17 19.06
C ARG A 109 -0.36 -3.78 18.81
N GLY A 110 0.60 -4.63 19.19
CA GLY A 110 2.02 -4.46 18.89
C GLY A 110 2.32 -4.51 17.40
N VAL A 111 1.87 -5.57 16.72
CA VAL A 111 2.06 -5.77 15.26
C VAL A 111 1.37 -4.67 14.46
N LYS A 112 0.09 -4.36 14.77
CA LYS A 112 -0.65 -3.26 14.13
C LYS A 112 0.04 -1.91 14.30
N LYS A 113 0.64 -1.63 15.46
CA LYS A 113 1.43 -0.42 15.69
C LYS A 113 2.70 -0.41 14.82
N GLY A 114 3.52 -1.46 14.87
CA GLY A 114 4.76 -1.54 14.10
C GLY A 114 4.53 -1.45 12.58
N SER A 115 3.50 -2.13 12.08
CA SER A 115 3.03 -2.03 10.70
C SER A 115 2.62 -0.60 10.34
N SER A 116 1.89 0.11 11.21
CA SER A 116 1.52 1.52 10.97
C SER A 116 2.71 2.48 10.96
N GLU A 117 3.75 2.22 11.77
CA GLU A 117 4.97 3.04 11.85
C GLU A 117 5.85 2.85 10.61
N GLU A 118 6.04 1.60 10.14
CA GLU A 118 6.75 1.34 8.88
C GLU A 118 5.93 1.80 7.64
N LYS A 119 4.58 1.74 7.67
CA LYS A 119 3.73 2.36 6.61
C LYS A 119 3.82 3.90 6.59
N ALA A 120 4.07 4.55 7.72
CA ALA A 120 4.36 5.99 7.73
C ALA A 120 5.72 6.25 7.07
N ARG A 121 6.75 5.51 7.48
CA ARG A 121 8.11 5.60 6.94
C ARG A 121 8.20 5.27 5.44
N TYR A 122 7.39 4.33 4.94
CA TYR A 122 7.27 4.04 3.50
C TYR A 122 6.87 5.30 2.71
N ARG A 123 5.80 5.98 3.14
CA ARG A 123 5.29 7.20 2.49
C ARG A 123 6.31 8.33 2.55
N GLU A 124 6.98 8.54 3.68
CA GLU A 124 8.07 9.52 3.79
C GLU A 124 9.21 9.25 2.79
N ILE A 125 9.55 7.98 2.54
CA ILE A 125 10.57 7.59 1.55
C ILE A 125 10.07 7.83 0.12
N VAL A 126 8.82 7.47 -0.20
CA VAL A 126 8.20 7.69 -1.53
C VAL A 126 8.10 9.19 -1.85
N ASP A 127 7.59 10.01 -0.92
CA ASP A 127 7.54 11.46 -1.05
C ASP A 127 8.95 12.05 -1.28
N ARG A 128 9.95 11.51 -0.59
CA ARG A 128 11.35 11.93 -0.71
C ARG A 128 11.95 11.56 -2.07
N ILE A 129 11.67 10.36 -2.59
CA ILE A 129 12.09 9.91 -3.93
C ILE A 129 11.42 10.78 -5.00
N ASN A 130 10.11 11.01 -4.91
CA ASN A 130 9.35 11.80 -5.88
C ASN A 130 9.83 13.26 -5.92
N TRP A 131 10.14 13.85 -4.76
CA TRP A 131 10.78 15.17 -4.68
C TRP A 131 12.17 15.21 -5.35
N LEU A 132 12.96 14.14 -5.23
CA LEU A 132 14.29 14.04 -5.87
C LEU A 132 14.18 13.82 -7.38
N LYS A 133 13.20 13.02 -7.84
CA LYS A 133 12.89 12.80 -9.25
C LYS A 133 12.47 14.08 -9.97
N GLY A 134 11.53 14.83 -9.39
CA GLY A 134 11.11 16.14 -9.92
C GLY A 134 12.24 17.17 -10.00
N LEU A 135 13.22 17.11 -9.08
CA LEU A 135 14.41 17.97 -9.08
C LEU A 135 15.35 17.73 -10.28
N ILE A 136 15.39 16.51 -10.84
CA ILE A 136 16.21 16.17 -12.03
C ILE A 136 15.39 16.04 -13.32
N GLY A 137 14.07 16.23 -13.26
CA GLY A 137 13.16 16.08 -14.40
C GLY A 137 12.90 14.62 -14.81
N GLU A 138 13.10 13.67 -13.89
CA GLU A 138 12.82 12.24 -14.08
C GLU A 138 11.45 11.89 -13.47
N GLU A 139 10.41 12.60 -13.90
CA GLU A 139 9.02 12.33 -13.50
C GLU A 139 8.52 11.02 -14.11
N GLU A 140 8.53 9.95 -13.32
CA GLU A 140 7.39 9.02 -13.14
C GLU A 140 7.73 7.91 -12.13
N ILE A 141 6.80 7.67 -11.21
CA ILE A 141 6.40 6.36 -10.66
C ILE A 141 5.03 6.58 -10.03
N GLU A 142 3.99 5.98 -10.60
CA GLU A 142 2.67 5.96 -9.97
C GLU A 142 2.73 5.11 -8.69
N ALA A 143 2.13 5.61 -7.61
CA ALA A 143 2.02 4.87 -6.36
C ALA A 143 0.87 3.85 -6.44
N VAL A 144 1.01 2.84 -7.29
CA VAL A 144 0.03 1.74 -7.44
C VAL A 144 0.13 0.81 -6.23
N ALA A 145 -0.55 1.17 -5.14
CA ALA A 145 -0.38 0.50 -3.85
C ALA A 145 -1.65 0.51 -2.96
N GLU A 146 -2.86 0.42 -3.53
CA GLU A 146 -4.07 0.29 -2.68
C GLU A 146 -5.26 -0.56 -3.22
N GLU A 147 -5.31 -1.01 -4.49
CA GLU A 147 -6.51 -1.72 -5.03
C GLU A 147 -6.34 -3.19 -5.49
N GLU A 148 -5.18 -3.67 -5.95
CA GLU A 148 -5.00 -5.09 -6.38
C GLU A 148 -4.81 -6.07 -5.18
N ALA A 149 -5.79 -6.11 -4.28
CA ALA A 149 -5.87 -7.08 -3.17
C ALA A 149 -7.15 -7.95 -3.20
N VAL A 150 -7.93 -7.84 -4.28
CA VAL A 150 -9.15 -8.59 -4.58
C VAL A 150 -9.05 -9.08 -6.05
N GLU A 151 -9.85 -10.07 -6.46
CA GLU A 151 -9.92 -10.61 -7.83
C GLU A 151 -8.75 -11.50 -8.33
N VAL A 152 -8.09 -12.28 -7.46
CA VAL A 152 -7.37 -13.51 -7.89
C VAL A 152 -7.77 -14.72 -7.04
N ALA A 153 -9.06 -15.07 -7.10
CA ALA A 153 -9.64 -16.23 -6.40
C ALA A 153 -10.62 -17.08 -7.23
N GLU A 154 -11.06 -16.64 -8.42
CA GLU A 154 -12.17 -17.27 -9.16
C GLU A 154 -11.81 -17.66 -10.61
N ALA A 155 -10.67 -18.34 -10.76
CA ALA A 155 -10.30 -19.19 -11.91
C ALA A 155 -9.12 -20.09 -11.45
N VAL A 156 -9.02 -21.39 -11.75
CA VAL A 156 -9.59 -22.20 -12.85
C VAL A 156 -10.00 -23.61 -12.36
N ALA A 157 -11.12 -24.11 -12.88
CA ALA A 157 -11.41 -25.53 -13.12
C ALA A 157 -12.16 -25.61 -14.47
N GLU A 158 -12.09 -26.64 -15.33
CA GLU A 158 -11.55 -28.02 -15.25
C GLU A 158 -10.72 -28.35 -16.55
N PRO A 159 -10.69 -29.57 -17.15
CA PRO A 159 -10.10 -30.83 -16.66
C PRO A 159 -9.02 -31.50 -17.57
N VAL A 160 -8.11 -32.22 -16.93
CA VAL A 160 -7.50 -33.55 -17.26
C VAL A 160 -7.17 -33.97 -18.71
N GLU A 161 -5.86 -34.04 -19.01
CA GLU A 161 -5.10 -35.12 -19.69
C GLU A 161 -3.59 -34.82 -19.47
N GLU A 162 -2.62 -35.72 -19.30
CA GLU A 162 -2.49 -37.15 -18.94
C GLU A 162 -1.01 -37.31 -18.36
N LYS A 163 -0.41 -38.40 -17.85
CA LYS A 163 -0.60 -39.86 -17.76
C LYS A 163 0.34 -40.44 -16.65
N ALA A 164 0.27 -41.77 -16.44
CA ALA A 164 1.31 -42.67 -15.89
C ALA A 164 1.44 -42.83 -14.35
N GLU A 165 1.07 -44.03 -13.88
CA GLU A 165 1.93 -45.03 -13.19
C GLU A 165 2.96 -44.55 -12.13
N GLU A 166 3.07 -45.11 -10.91
CA GLU A 166 2.46 -46.30 -10.27
C GLU A 166 2.62 -46.24 -8.73
N SER A 167 1.80 -46.97 -7.96
CA SER A 167 1.92 -47.25 -6.51
C SER A 167 1.57 -46.08 -5.54
N THR A 168 1.11 -46.28 -4.29
CA THR A 168 0.86 -47.51 -3.50
C THR A 168 -0.55 -47.54 -2.90
N GLU A 169 -1.04 -48.71 -2.45
CA GLU A 169 -2.42 -48.87 -1.93
C GLU A 169 -2.64 -48.37 -0.48
N VAL A 170 -1.63 -47.80 0.17
CA VAL A 170 -1.68 -47.43 1.61
C VAL A 170 -2.40 -46.10 1.86
N GLU A 171 -2.40 -45.18 0.90
CA GLU A 171 -2.95 -43.83 1.08
C GLU A 171 -4.49 -43.82 1.04
N LYS A 172 -5.11 -44.76 0.30
CA LYS A 172 -6.57 -44.83 0.11
C LYS A 172 -7.34 -45.21 1.38
N GLU A 173 -6.77 -46.05 2.23
CA GLU A 173 -7.38 -46.37 3.53
C GLU A 173 -7.35 -45.17 4.49
N ALA A 174 -6.40 -44.24 4.31
CA ALA A 174 -6.33 -42.99 5.08
C ALA A 174 -7.29 -41.91 4.56
N GLU A 175 -7.43 -41.76 3.23
CA GLU A 175 -8.42 -40.85 2.62
C GLU A 175 -9.85 -41.19 3.05
N ILE A 176 -10.25 -42.47 2.94
CA ILE A 176 -11.61 -42.92 3.29
C ILE A 176 -11.93 -42.62 4.75
N LEU A 177 -10.98 -42.87 5.67
CA LEU A 177 -11.20 -42.61 7.10
C LEU A 177 -11.34 -41.12 7.42
N LEU A 178 -10.63 -40.26 6.69
CA LEU A 178 -10.71 -38.80 6.86
C LEU A 178 -12.03 -38.25 6.28
N GLU A 179 -12.49 -38.78 5.16
CA GLU A 179 -13.73 -38.36 4.49
C GLU A 179 -14.99 -38.79 5.26
N GLU A 180 -14.96 -39.94 5.94
CA GLU A 180 -16.02 -40.36 6.88
C GLU A 180 -16.07 -39.48 8.14
N ILE A 181 -14.90 -39.07 8.67
CA ILE A 181 -14.83 -38.17 9.83
C ILE A 181 -15.37 -36.78 9.50
N LEU A 182 -15.04 -36.22 8.33
CA LEU A 182 -15.53 -34.91 7.90
C LEU A 182 -17.06 -34.86 7.79
N LYS A 183 -17.68 -35.85 7.12
CA LYS A 183 -19.14 -35.94 6.99
C LYS A 183 -19.84 -36.00 8.35
N ALA A 184 -19.28 -36.76 9.30
CA ALA A 184 -19.81 -36.85 10.67
C ALA A 184 -19.62 -35.57 11.52
N THR A 185 -18.81 -34.60 11.06
CA THR A 185 -18.70 -33.27 11.67
C THR A 185 -19.59 -32.22 11.00
N ASP A 186 -19.76 -32.25 9.68
CA ASP A 186 -20.65 -31.32 8.98
C ASP A 186 -22.13 -31.57 9.31
N GLU A 187 -22.59 -32.84 9.32
CA GLU A 187 -23.98 -33.20 9.70
C GLU A 187 -24.37 -32.70 11.10
N LYS A 188 -23.41 -32.62 12.04
CA LYS A 188 -23.65 -32.06 13.38
C LYS A 188 -23.65 -30.54 13.43
N LYS A 189 -22.88 -29.91 12.55
CA LYS A 189 -22.71 -28.46 12.53
C LYS A 189 -23.92 -27.77 11.89
N GLU A 190 -24.54 -28.40 10.90
CA GLU A 190 -25.82 -27.95 10.34
C GLU A 190 -26.98 -28.08 11.36
N GLU A 191 -26.99 -29.10 12.22
CA GLU A 191 -27.98 -29.21 13.31
C GLU A 191 -27.79 -28.13 14.40
N GLU A 192 -26.57 -27.87 14.88
CA GLU A 192 -26.32 -26.82 15.90
C GLU A 192 -26.50 -25.39 15.37
N GLU A 193 -26.14 -25.11 14.10
CA GLU A 193 -26.29 -23.75 13.54
C GLU A 193 -27.75 -23.41 13.21
N ALA A 194 -28.61 -24.41 12.95
CA ALA A 194 -30.04 -24.22 12.71
C ALA A 194 -30.83 -23.81 13.97
N GLU A 195 -30.64 -24.48 15.11
CA GLU A 195 -31.35 -24.14 16.36
C GLU A 195 -30.96 -22.73 16.88
N VAL A 196 -29.70 -22.33 16.73
CA VAL A 196 -29.18 -21.05 17.24
C VAL A 196 -29.65 -19.83 16.40
N GLU A 197 -30.00 -20.00 15.12
CA GLU A 197 -30.49 -18.89 14.30
C GLU A 197 -31.99 -18.61 14.44
N GLU A 198 -32.81 -19.58 14.88
CA GLU A 198 -34.23 -19.34 15.17
C GLU A 198 -34.43 -18.64 16.53
N GLU A 199 -33.78 -19.09 17.62
CA GLU A 199 -33.97 -18.46 18.96
C GLU A 199 -33.61 -16.96 18.98
N LYS A 200 -32.66 -16.51 18.16
CA LYS A 200 -32.28 -15.09 18.09
C LYS A 200 -33.27 -14.18 17.36
N LYS A 201 -34.14 -14.71 16.49
CA LYS A 201 -35.06 -13.90 15.66
C LYS A 201 -36.40 -13.56 16.33
N GLU A 202 -36.67 -14.11 17.52
CA GLU A 202 -37.85 -13.76 18.34
C GLU A 202 -37.58 -12.69 19.41
N ALA A 203 -36.32 -12.46 19.80
CA ALA A 203 -35.98 -11.71 21.01
C ALA A 203 -36.14 -10.17 20.94
N GLU A 204 -35.94 -9.55 19.77
CA GLU A 204 -35.83 -8.08 19.64
C GLU A 204 -36.94 -7.46 18.77
N LYS A 205 -38.19 -7.45 19.27
CA LYS A 205 -39.32 -6.75 18.62
C LYS A 205 -40.00 -5.76 19.56
N VAL A 206 -40.01 -4.49 19.19
CA VAL A 206 -40.43 -3.38 20.09
C VAL A 206 -41.91 -3.05 19.90
N GLN A 207 -42.69 -3.13 20.98
CA GLN A 207 -44.12 -2.82 20.97
C GLN A 207 -44.39 -1.31 21.01
N CYS A 208 -45.16 -0.80 20.04
CA CYS A 208 -45.58 0.59 20.02
C CYS A 208 -46.56 0.91 21.17
N PRO A 209 -46.24 1.88 22.07
CA PRO A 209 -47.08 2.20 23.23
C PRO A 209 -48.44 2.85 22.87
N LYS A 210 -48.62 3.33 21.64
CA LYS A 210 -49.86 3.99 21.18
C LYS A 210 -50.87 3.01 20.56
N CYS A 211 -50.42 1.87 20.01
CA CYS A 211 -51.31 0.96 19.25
C CYS A 211 -51.05 -0.54 19.41
N GLY A 212 -50.03 -0.95 20.18
CA GLY A 212 -49.72 -2.36 20.46
C GLY A 212 -49.08 -3.15 19.32
N PHE A 213 -48.80 -2.51 18.17
CA PHE A 213 -48.12 -3.13 17.04
C PHE A 213 -46.62 -3.32 17.32
N MET A 214 -46.09 -4.49 16.97
CA MET A 214 -44.65 -4.81 17.08
C MET A 214 -43.91 -4.26 15.86
N ASN A 215 -42.73 -3.69 16.07
CA ASN A 215 -41.89 -3.07 15.04
C ASN A 215 -40.47 -3.63 15.20
N GLU A 216 -39.62 -3.48 14.18
CA GLU A 216 -38.18 -3.77 14.26
C GLU A 216 -37.53 -2.93 15.38
N PRO A 217 -36.45 -3.41 16.03
CA PRO A 217 -35.92 -2.79 17.24
C PRO A 217 -35.25 -1.43 17.00
N ASP A 218 -34.87 -1.14 15.76
CA ASP A 218 -34.30 0.12 15.29
C ASP A 218 -35.37 1.15 14.86
N SER A 219 -36.65 0.77 14.80
CA SER A 219 -37.73 1.59 14.25
C SER A 219 -38.06 2.81 15.11
N TRP A 220 -37.53 3.98 14.74
CA TRP A 220 -37.80 5.26 15.43
C TRP A 220 -39.28 5.67 15.47
N TYR A 221 -40.12 5.11 14.60
CA TYR A 221 -41.56 5.34 14.57
C TYR A 221 -42.34 4.08 14.19
N CYS A 222 -43.54 3.94 14.75
CA CYS A 222 -44.43 2.83 14.46
C CYS A 222 -45.09 2.97 13.09
N GLU A 223 -44.78 2.07 12.17
CA GLU A 223 -45.33 2.01 10.80
C GLU A 223 -46.86 2.11 10.78
N LYS A 224 -47.53 1.40 11.70
CA LYS A 224 -48.99 1.25 11.74
C LYS A 224 -49.73 2.48 12.27
N CYS A 225 -49.06 3.45 12.91
CA CYS A 225 -49.77 4.60 13.52
C CYS A 225 -48.99 5.93 13.64
N GLY A 226 -47.78 6.01 13.07
CA GLY A 226 -46.95 7.22 13.06
C GLY A 226 -46.60 7.74 14.46
N ALA A 227 -46.42 6.83 15.42
CA ALA A 227 -46.02 7.18 16.78
C ALA A 227 -44.52 6.98 16.95
N GLU A 228 -43.84 7.99 17.46
CA GLU A 228 -42.43 7.90 17.86
C GLU A 228 -42.23 6.78 18.89
N ILE A 229 -41.15 6.02 18.74
CA ILE A 229 -40.74 4.93 19.62
C ILE A 229 -39.39 5.35 20.21
N LEU A 230 -39.38 5.71 21.49
CA LEU A 230 -38.18 6.15 22.20
C LEU A 230 -37.30 4.94 22.59
N GLY A 231 -36.62 4.39 21.59
CA GLY A 231 -35.73 3.22 21.68
C GLY A 231 -34.24 3.55 21.63
N THR A 232 -33.82 4.74 22.05
CA THR A 232 -32.39 5.07 22.18
C THR A 232 -31.79 4.39 23.40
N PRO A 233 -30.73 3.57 23.29
CA PRO A 233 -29.95 3.17 24.46
C PRO A 233 -29.29 4.43 25.06
N GLU A 234 -29.40 4.61 26.39
CA GLU A 234 -28.76 5.74 27.06
C GLU A 234 -27.24 5.54 27.12
N GLU A 235 -26.48 6.55 26.71
CA GLU A 235 -25.03 6.61 26.95
C GLU A 235 -24.77 6.82 28.46
N GLU A 236 -24.40 5.76 29.19
CA GLU A 236 -23.93 5.87 30.58
C GLU A 236 -22.64 6.70 30.69
N LYS A 237 -22.44 7.35 31.85
CA LYS A 237 -21.53 8.48 32.01
C LYS A 237 -20.94 8.62 33.41
#